data_AF-A0A5N1JN57-F1
#
_entry.id   AF-A0A5N1JN57-F1
#
_cell.length_a   1.000
_cell.length_b   1.000
_cell.length_c   1.000
_cell.angle_alpha   90.00
_cell.angle_beta   90.00
_cell.angle_gamma   90.00
#
_symmetry.space_group_name_H-M   'P 1'
#
loop_
_entity.id
_entity.type
_entity.pdbx_description
1 polymer ?
#
loop_
_entity_poly.entity_id
_entity_poly.type
_entity_poly.pdbx_seq_one_letter_code
_entity_poly.pdbx_strand_id
1 'polypeptide(L)'
;MVGATMRNTWIPFYALLIGWLIFQYRKQAFGLVLTLVLAVVLSDQMASAVMKPLTLRLRPCHEPALQKLIHPVLECGGTYGFASSHAANTFALAMALWLLIGKRFGWVRWVFLWAAVVSYSRIYVGAHYPLDVLAGAGIGVIMAVLCVNGYQYVQKRFDRVRK
;
A
#
# COMPACT_ATOMS: atom_id res chain seq x y z
N MET A 1 17.92 -6.80 0.10
CA MET A 1 16.44 -6.96 0.09
C MET A 1 15.79 -6.85 1.46
N VAL A 2 16.46 -7.24 2.56
CA VAL A 2 15.93 -7.12 3.93
C VAL A 2 15.47 -5.69 4.27
N GLY A 3 16.24 -4.67 3.88
CA GLY A 3 15.85 -3.27 4.09
C GLY A 3 14.54 -2.87 3.41
N ALA A 4 14.26 -3.33 2.19
CA ALA A 4 13.01 -3.01 1.49
C ALA A 4 11.76 -3.58 2.21
N THR A 5 11.96 -4.63 3.00
CA THR A 5 10.93 -5.33 3.77
C THR A 5 10.64 -4.65 5.12
N MET A 6 11.60 -3.90 5.70
CA MET A 6 11.42 -3.29 7.01
C MET A 6 10.51 -2.06 6.93
N ARG A 7 9.55 -1.97 7.86
CA ARG A 7 8.61 -0.83 7.95
C ARG A 7 9.33 0.51 8.03
N ASN A 8 10.43 0.56 8.78
CA ASN A 8 11.11 1.82 9.11
C ASN A 8 11.97 2.37 7.96
N THR A 9 12.38 1.51 7.01
CA THR A 9 13.26 1.91 5.91
C THR A 9 12.62 2.95 5.00
N TRP A 10 11.29 3.00 4.91
CA TRP A 10 10.56 3.91 4.04
C TRP A 10 10.10 5.20 4.72
N ILE A 11 10.39 5.40 6.01
CA ILE A 11 10.07 6.64 6.74
C ILE A 11 10.62 7.89 6.00
N PRO A 12 11.89 7.91 5.53
CA PRO A 12 12.41 9.05 4.78
C PRO A 12 11.64 9.33 3.49
N PHE A 13 11.25 8.27 2.77
CA PHE A 13 10.45 8.40 1.55
C PHE A 13 9.08 9.03 1.84
N TYR A 14 8.37 8.57 2.87
CA TYR A 14 7.09 9.14 3.26
C TYR A 14 7.21 10.60 3.74
N ALA A 15 8.24 10.91 4.52
CA ALA A 15 8.49 12.27 5.00
C ALA A 15 8.78 13.24 3.84
N LEU A 16 9.64 12.83 2.90
CA LEU A 16 9.94 13.61 1.70
C LEU A 16 8.71 13.80 0.81
N LEU A 17 7.90 12.76 0.62
CA LEU A 17 6.66 12.84 -0.16
C LEU A 17 5.67 13.82 0.47
N ILE A 18 5.44 13.74 1.79
CA ILE A 18 4.53 14.63 2.52
C ILE A 18 5.08 16.08 2.47
N GLY A 19 6.37 16.28 2.74
CA GLY A 19 7.00 17.58 2.66
C GLY A 19 6.88 18.21 1.27
N TRP A 20 7.09 17.41 0.22
CA TRP A 20 6.92 17.84 -1.16
C TRP A 20 5.46 18.20 -1.49
N LEU A 21 4.48 17.41 -1.04
CA LEU A 21 3.05 17.71 -1.22
C LEU A 21 2.66 19.02 -0.52
N ILE A 22 3.15 19.25 0.70
CA ILE A 22 2.91 20.50 1.45
C ILE A 22 3.52 21.70 0.73
N PHE A 23 4.75 21.56 0.24
CA PHE A 23 5.41 22.62 -0.53
C PHE A 23 4.62 23.00 -1.80
N GLN A 24 4.15 21.99 -2.54
CA GLN A 24 3.49 22.18 -3.83
C GLN A 24 2.02 22.64 -3.74
N TYR A 25 1.27 22.12 -2.77
CA TYR A 25 -0.19 22.32 -2.68
C TYR A 25 -0.65 23.14 -1.47
N ARG A 26 0.27 23.51 -0.57
CA ARG A 26 0.01 24.36 0.61
C ARG A 26 -1.21 23.86 1.40
N LYS A 27 -2.26 24.68 1.57
CA LYS A 27 -3.48 24.30 2.31
C LYS A 27 -4.24 23.13 1.67
N GLN A 28 -4.15 22.95 0.35
CA GLN A 28 -4.81 21.82 -0.33
C GLN A 28 -4.09 20.49 -0.08
N ALA A 29 -2.82 20.52 0.37
CA ALA A 29 -2.05 19.32 0.68
C ALA A 29 -2.69 18.49 1.78
N PHE A 30 -3.41 19.12 2.72
CA PHE A 30 -4.10 18.40 3.80
C PHE A 30 -5.11 17.38 3.25
N GLY A 31 -5.95 17.79 2.29
CA GLY A 31 -6.93 16.88 1.67
C GLY A 31 -6.27 15.74 0.89
N LEU A 32 -5.16 16.03 0.22
CA LEU A 32 -4.38 15.01 -0.50
C LEU A 32 -3.78 14.00 0.49
N VAL A 33 -3.04 14.47 1.49
CA VAL A 33 -2.38 13.61 2.49
C VAL A 33 -3.41 12.79 3.25
N LEU A 34 -4.53 13.40 3.66
CA LEU A 34 -5.62 12.67 4.31
C LEU A 34 -6.16 11.54 3.42
N THR A 35 -6.37 11.81 2.13
CA THR A 35 -6.83 10.79 1.17
C THR A 35 -5.83 9.66 1.02
N LEU A 36 -4.52 9.96 0.96
CA LEU A 36 -3.46 8.94 0.90
C LEU A 36 -3.44 8.07 2.16
N VAL A 37 -3.51 8.69 3.34
CA VAL A 37 -3.55 7.99 4.63
C VAL A 37 -4.78 7.10 4.71
N LEU A 38 -5.96 7.61 4.34
CA LEU A 38 -7.20 6.84 4.33
C LEU A 38 -7.12 5.65 3.38
N ALA A 39 -6.58 5.83 2.17
CA ALA A 39 -6.41 4.73 1.22
C ALA A 39 -5.53 3.61 1.79
N VAL A 40 -4.41 3.96 2.42
CA VAL A 40 -3.47 3.01 3.04
C VAL A 40 -4.08 2.32 4.27
N VAL A 41 -4.76 3.08 5.14
CA VAL A 41 -5.38 2.49 6.34
C VAL A 41 -6.51 1.54 5.95
N LEU A 42 -7.38 1.92 5.01
CA LEU A 42 -8.46 1.06 4.56
C LEU A 42 -7.93 -0.19 3.83
N SER A 43 -6.85 -0.05 3.04
CA SER A 43 -6.22 -1.21 2.40
C SER A 43 -5.61 -2.17 3.42
N ASP A 44 -4.96 -1.65 4.47
CA ASP A 44 -4.39 -2.50 5.52
C ASP A 44 -5.50 -3.21 6.29
N GLN A 45 -6.55 -2.50 6.70
CA GLN A 45 -7.68 -3.10 7.43
C GLN A 45 -8.39 -4.15 6.59
N MET A 46 -8.57 -3.92 5.28
CA MET A 46 -9.14 -4.93 4.39
C MET A 46 -8.23 -6.17 4.33
N ALA A 47 -6.93 -6.01 4.09
CA ALA A 47 -6.01 -7.15 4.00
C ALA A 47 -5.81 -7.87 5.34
N SER A 48 -5.72 -7.14 6.45
CA SER A 48 -5.36 -7.65 7.77
C SER A 48 -6.55 -8.11 8.60
N ALA A 49 -7.61 -7.31 8.69
CA ALA A 49 -8.75 -7.58 9.55
C ALA A 49 -9.86 -8.36 8.84
N VAL A 50 -9.96 -8.26 7.50
CA VAL A 50 -11.00 -8.97 6.73
C VAL A 50 -10.42 -10.23 6.08
N MET A 51 -9.39 -10.12 5.24
CA MET A 51 -8.93 -11.27 4.45
C MET A 51 -8.25 -12.37 5.27
N LYS A 52 -7.47 -12.02 6.31
CA LYS A 52 -6.74 -13.02 7.10
C LYS A 52 -7.68 -13.93 7.90
N PRO A 53 -8.68 -13.41 8.65
CA PRO A 53 -9.64 -14.28 9.34
C PRO A 53 -10.52 -15.10 8.40
N LEU A 54 -10.81 -14.60 7.19
CA LEU A 54 -11.64 -15.31 6.21
C LEU A 54 -10.93 -16.48 5.54
N THR A 55 -9.65 -16.33 5.23
CA THR A 55 -8.92 -17.33 4.44
C THR A 55 -8.12 -18.31 5.27
N LEU A 56 -7.68 -17.91 6.47
CA LEU A 56 -6.85 -18.71 7.37
C LEU A 56 -5.65 -19.37 6.66
N ARG A 57 -5.17 -18.76 5.56
CA ARG A 57 -4.10 -19.31 4.75
C ARG A 57 -2.77 -19.09 5.48
N LEU A 58 -2.10 -20.18 5.81
CA LEU A 58 -0.76 -20.16 6.41
C LEU A 58 0.23 -19.45 5.51
N ARG A 59 1.18 -18.73 6.10
CA ARG A 59 2.35 -18.20 5.38
C ARG A 59 3.28 -19.32 4.95
N PRO A 60 4.09 -19.14 3.90
CA PRO A 60 5.04 -20.17 3.44
C PRO A 60 5.97 -20.70 4.54
N CYS A 61 6.39 -19.85 5.47
CA CYS A 61 7.22 -20.24 6.63
C CYS A 61 6.50 -21.09 7.69
N HIS A 62 5.17 -21.02 7.77
CA HIS A 62 4.37 -21.81 8.69
C HIS A 62 3.85 -23.09 8.04
N GLU A 63 4.12 -23.29 6.75
CA GLU A 63 3.71 -24.47 5.99
C GLU A 63 4.74 -25.60 6.22
N PRO A 64 4.40 -26.69 6.93
CA PRO A 64 5.36 -27.75 7.28
C PRO A 64 6.04 -28.37 6.05
N ALA A 65 5.31 -28.47 4.93
CA ALA A 65 5.85 -28.97 3.67
C ALA A 65 6.97 -28.08 3.08
N LEU A 66 6.97 -26.79 3.40
CA LEU A 66 7.92 -25.81 2.86
C LEU A 66 9.02 -25.41 3.86
N GLN A 67 8.88 -25.76 5.14
CA GLN A 67 9.85 -25.39 6.18
C GLN A 67 11.29 -25.84 5.88
N LYS A 68 11.46 -27.00 5.22
CA LYS A 68 12.79 -27.50 4.83
C LYS A 68 13.37 -26.81 3.59
N LEU A 69 12.53 -26.12 2.82
CA LEU A 69 12.88 -25.45 1.57
C LEU A 69 13.10 -23.94 1.76
N ILE A 70 12.55 -23.36 2.82
CA ILE A 70 12.59 -21.92 3.08
C ILE A 70 13.48 -21.66 4.29
N HIS A 71 14.52 -20.85 4.07
CA HIS A 71 15.32 -20.26 5.14
C HIS A 71 14.85 -18.83 5.39
N PRO A 72 13.96 -18.58 6.36
CA PRO A 72 13.45 -17.24 6.62
C PRO A 72 14.59 -16.31 7.08
N VAL A 73 14.82 -15.25 6.31
CA VAL A 73 15.86 -14.23 6.58
C VAL A 73 15.42 -13.25 7.68
N LEU A 74 14.12 -13.22 7.99
CA LEU A 74 13.48 -12.38 9.01
C LEU A 74 12.43 -13.21 9.75
N GLU A 75 12.05 -12.76 10.95
CA GLU A 75 10.89 -13.33 11.66
C GLU A 75 9.66 -13.34 10.76
N CYS A 76 8.97 -14.48 10.73
CA CYS A 76 7.90 -14.67 9.75
C CYS A 76 6.62 -13.86 10.04
N GLY A 77 6.57 -13.15 11.17
CA GLY A 77 5.42 -12.39 11.64
C GLY A 77 4.24 -13.31 11.98
N GLY A 78 3.01 -12.79 11.89
CA GLY A 78 1.80 -13.54 12.24
C GLY A 78 1.52 -14.77 11.36
N THR A 79 0.60 -15.62 11.81
CA THR A 79 0.30 -16.95 11.24
C THR A 79 -0.21 -16.89 9.79
N TYR A 80 -1.16 -15.99 9.52
CA TYR A 80 -1.87 -15.94 8.23
C TYR A 80 -1.28 -14.92 7.25
N GLY A 81 -1.23 -15.31 5.97
CA GLY A 81 -0.55 -14.60 4.90
C GLY A 81 -1.44 -13.91 3.87
N PHE A 82 -2.68 -14.37 3.68
CA PHE A 82 -3.55 -13.84 2.64
C PHE A 82 -4.52 -12.77 3.17
N ALA A 83 -4.64 -11.59 2.56
CA ALA A 83 -3.82 -11.02 1.48
C ALA A 83 -2.61 -10.25 2.05
N SER A 84 -1.61 -9.93 1.22
CA SER A 84 -0.42 -9.20 1.68
C SER A 84 -0.72 -7.72 1.96
N SER A 85 -0.66 -7.32 3.23
CA SER A 85 -0.83 -5.92 3.64
C SER A 85 0.27 -4.99 3.10
N HIS A 86 1.50 -5.48 2.93
CA HIS A 86 2.58 -4.67 2.35
C HIS A 86 2.30 -4.34 0.87
N ALA A 87 1.82 -5.32 0.11
CA ALA A 87 1.40 -5.09 -1.27
C ALA A 87 0.17 -4.16 -1.30
N ALA A 88 -0.83 -4.40 -0.47
CA ALA A 88 -2.03 -3.56 -0.39
C ALA A 88 -1.68 -2.08 -0.13
N ASN A 89 -0.84 -1.81 0.87
CA ASN A 89 -0.52 -0.45 1.29
C ASN A 89 0.33 0.29 0.25
N THR A 90 1.34 -0.38 -0.32
CA THR A 90 2.25 0.25 -1.29
C THR A 90 1.54 0.53 -2.62
N PHE A 91 0.69 -0.38 -3.10
CA PHE A 91 -0.11 -0.16 -4.30
C PHE A 91 -1.27 0.83 -4.06
N ALA A 92 -1.86 0.88 -2.86
CA ALA A 92 -2.82 1.92 -2.50
C ALA A 92 -2.19 3.31 -2.59
N LEU A 93 -1.00 3.50 -2.02
CA LEU A 93 -0.27 4.76 -2.09
C LEU A 93 0.07 5.13 -3.54
N ALA A 94 0.65 4.19 -4.30
CA ALA A 94 1.04 4.43 -5.69
C ALA A 94 -0.15 4.83 -6.57
N MET A 95 -1.27 4.11 -6.47
CA MET A 95 -2.48 4.39 -7.23
C MET A 95 -3.14 5.69 -6.80
N ALA A 96 -3.26 5.96 -5.49
CA ALA A 96 -3.88 7.19 -5.00
C ALA A 96 -3.06 8.43 -5.43
N LEU A 97 -1.73 8.37 -5.34
CA LEU A 97 -0.86 9.44 -5.88
C LEU A 97 -1.06 9.63 -7.38
N TRP A 98 -1.08 8.54 -8.15
CA TRP A 98 -1.28 8.61 -9.59
C TRP A 98 -2.62 9.27 -9.97
N LEU A 99 -3.71 8.88 -9.31
CA LEU A 99 -5.04 9.44 -9.58
C LEU A 99 -5.18 10.90 -9.15
N LEU A 100 -4.53 11.30 -8.04
CA LEU A 100 -4.59 12.67 -7.54
C LEU A 100 -3.72 13.64 -8.34
N ILE A 101 -2.51 13.23 -8.71
CA ILE A 101 -1.49 14.16 -9.22
C ILE A 101 -0.69 13.65 -10.43
N GLY A 102 -0.90 12.40 -10.87
CA GLY A 102 -0.12 11.76 -11.93
C GLY A 102 -0.20 12.45 -13.29
N LYS A 103 -1.34 13.08 -13.61
CA LYS A 103 -1.50 13.89 -14.83
C LYS A 103 -0.56 15.11 -14.86
N ARG A 104 -0.25 15.68 -13.70
CA ARG A 104 0.64 16.85 -13.56
C ARG A 104 2.10 16.43 -13.38
N PHE A 105 2.33 15.32 -12.70
CA PHE A 105 3.65 14.86 -12.31
C PHE A 105 3.88 13.43 -12.83
N GLY A 106 4.32 13.32 -14.08
CA GLY A 106 4.53 12.02 -14.74
C GLY A 106 5.58 11.12 -14.09
N TRP A 107 6.42 11.65 -13.19
CA TRP A 107 7.38 10.87 -12.40
C TRP A 107 6.70 10.00 -11.34
N VAL A 108 5.45 10.28 -10.97
CA VAL A 108 4.70 9.50 -9.97
C VAL A 108 4.54 8.03 -10.40
N ARG A 109 4.60 7.73 -11.72
CA ARG A 109 4.58 6.34 -12.21
C ARG A 109 5.72 5.48 -11.63
N TRP A 110 6.85 6.08 -11.27
CA TRP A 110 7.98 5.36 -10.67
C TRP A 110 7.66 4.81 -9.27
N VAL A 111 6.64 5.35 -8.60
CA VAL A 111 6.15 4.81 -7.32
C VAL A 111 5.56 3.40 -7.49
N PHE A 112 5.06 3.04 -8.67
CA PHE A 112 4.65 1.65 -8.95
C PHE A 112 5.83 0.68 -9.00
N LEU A 113 6.99 1.10 -9.52
CA LEU A 113 8.20 0.27 -9.46
C LEU A 113 8.65 0.08 -8.02
N TRP A 114 8.60 1.14 -7.22
CA TRP A 114 8.86 1.03 -5.79
C TRP A 114 7.90 0.04 -5.11
N ALA A 115 6.59 0.14 -5.37
CA ALA A 115 5.59 -0.77 -4.82
C ALA A 115 5.84 -2.24 -5.25
N ALA A 116 6.24 -2.45 -6.52
CA ALA A 116 6.60 -3.76 -7.03
C ALA A 116 7.85 -4.33 -6.34
N VAL A 117 8.88 -3.51 -6.10
CA VAL A 117 10.11 -3.94 -5.38
C VAL A 117 9.81 -4.31 -3.93
N VAL A 118 9.02 -3.50 -3.22
CA VAL A 118 8.61 -3.81 -1.83
C VAL A 118 7.74 -5.08 -1.78
N SER A 119 6.86 -5.25 -2.76
CA SER A 119 6.00 -6.43 -2.85
C SER A 119 6.79 -7.70 -3.18
N TYR A 120 7.73 -7.61 -4.11
CA TYR A 120 8.64 -8.71 -4.45
C TYR A 120 9.51 -9.11 -3.25
N SER A 121 9.98 -8.14 -2.46
CA SER A 121 10.80 -8.44 -1.29
C SER A 121 10.07 -9.34 -0.28
N ARG A 122 8.73 -9.31 -0.24
CA ARG A 122 7.90 -10.19 0.60
C ARG A 122 7.87 -11.64 0.12
N ILE A 123 7.95 -11.85 -1.19
CA ILE A 123 8.08 -13.19 -1.78
C ILE A 123 9.49 -13.71 -1.52
N TYR A 124 10.50 -12.87 -1.75
CA TYR A 124 11.91 -13.23 -1.56
C TYR A 124 12.23 -13.70 -0.14
N VAL A 125 11.68 -13.05 0.88
CA VAL A 125 11.89 -13.44 2.29
C VAL A 125 11.00 -14.61 2.74
N GLY A 126 10.20 -15.21 1.85
CA GLY A 126 9.31 -16.32 2.17
C GLY A 126 8.11 -15.96 3.05
N ALA A 127 7.76 -14.68 3.15
CA ALA A 127 6.66 -14.25 4.01
C ALA A 127 5.27 -14.36 3.36
N HIS A 128 5.20 -14.35 2.03
CA HIS A 128 3.96 -14.38 1.26
C HIS A 128 4.12 -15.15 -0.04
N TYR A 129 3.04 -15.81 -0.47
CA TYR A 129 2.96 -16.39 -1.80
C TYR A 129 2.75 -15.29 -2.86
N PRO A 130 3.13 -15.53 -4.13
CA PRO A 130 2.88 -14.59 -5.22
C PRO A 130 1.41 -14.16 -5.34
N LEU A 131 0.48 -15.09 -5.11
CA LEU A 131 -0.96 -14.78 -5.14
C LEU A 131 -1.40 -13.87 -3.99
N ASP A 132 -0.79 -13.97 -2.80
CA ASP A 132 -1.10 -13.07 -1.68
C ASP A 132 -0.72 -11.63 -2.03
N VAL A 133 0.38 -11.47 -2.77
CA VAL A 133 0.88 -10.17 -3.25
C VAL A 133 -0.02 -9.60 -4.34
N LEU A 134 -0.42 -10.41 -5.33
CA LEU A 134 -1.34 -9.97 -6.38
C LEU A 134 -2.70 -9.56 -5.82
N ALA A 135 -3.25 -10.36 -4.90
CA ALA A 135 -4.51 -10.03 -4.23
C ALA A 135 -4.38 -8.75 -3.39
N GLY A 136 -3.26 -8.60 -2.66
CA GLY A 136 -2.96 -7.38 -1.91
C GLY A 136 -2.90 -6.15 -2.82
N ALA A 137 -2.16 -6.23 -3.93
CA ALA A 137 -2.08 -5.15 -4.91
C ALA A 137 -3.47 -4.75 -5.45
N GLY A 138 -4.32 -5.73 -5.76
CA GLY A 138 -5.71 -5.50 -6.17
C GLY A 138 -6.54 -4.76 -5.12
N ILE A 139 -6.48 -5.20 -3.85
CA ILE A 139 -7.14 -4.52 -2.72
C ILE A 139 -6.66 -3.07 -2.63
N GLY A 140 -5.34 -2.84 -2.71
CA GLY A 140 -4.76 -1.51 -2.65
C GLY A 140 -5.29 -0.58 -3.75
N VAL A 141 -5.32 -1.05 -4.99
CA VAL A 141 -5.85 -0.30 -6.13
C VAL A 141 -7.33 0.05 -5.94
N ILE A 142 -8.15 -0.92 -5.52
CA ILE A 142 -9.60 -0.69 -5.31
C ILE A 142 -9.82 0.37 -4.22
N MET A 143 -9.14 0.24 -3.07
CA MET A 143 -9.28 1.21 -1.97
C MET A 143 -8.80 2.61 -2.37
N ALA A 144 -7.71 2.70 -3.13
CA ALA A 144 -7.24 3.98 -3.66
C ALA A 144 -8.27 4.66 -4.57
N VAL A 145 -8.88 3.91 -5.49
CA VAL A 145 -9.92 4.43 -6.40
C VAL A 145 -11.12 4.94 -5.60
N LEU A 146 -11.60 4.17 -4.61
CA LEU A 146 -12.73 4.56 -3.76
C LEU A 146 -12.44 5.85 -2.97
N CYS A 147 -11.28 5.93 -2.31
CA CYS A 147 -10.88 7.10 -1.53
C CYS A 147 -10.73 8.35 -2.40
N VAL A 148 -10.06 8.23 -3.55
CA VAL A 148 -9.84 9.38 -4.44
C VAL A 148 -11.15 9.86 -5.07
N ASN A 149 -12.04 8.94 -5.48
CA ASN A 149 -13.36 9.31 -5.98
C ASN A 149 -14.20 10.02 -4.90
N GLY A 150 -14.15 9.52 -3.65
CA GLY A 150 -14.79 10.16 -2.51
C GLY A 150 -14.26 11.58 -2.28
N TYR A 151 -12.94 11.76 -2.28
CA TYR A 151 -12.31 13.08 -2.16
C TYR A 151 -12.75 14.04 -3.27
N GLN A 152 -12.69 13.60 -4.54
CA GLN A 152 -13.09 14.42 -5.68
C GLN A 152 -14.58 14.78 -5.66
N TYR A 153 -15.44 13.87 -5.21
CA TYR A 153 -16.87 14.13 -5.05
C TYR A 153 -17.13 15.22 -3.99
N VAL A 154 -16.49 15.11 -2.83
CA VAL A 154 -16.58 16.10 -1.75
C VAL A 154 -16.06 17.46 -2.23
N GLN A 155 -14.91 17.50 -2.89
CA GLN A 155 -14.32 18.75 -3.39
C GLN A 155 -15.22 19.45 -4.41
N LYS A 156 -15.76 18.72 -5.39
CA LYS A 156 -16.72 19.27 -6.38
C LYS A 156 -18.00 19.80 -5.74
N ARG A 157 -18.43 19.24 -4.61
CA ARG A 157 -19.60 19.70 -3.86
C ARG A 157 -19.29 20.98 -3.08
N PHE A 158 -18.14 21.05 -2.41
CA PHE A 158 -17.68 22.27 -1.75
C PHE A 158 -17.50 23.44 -2.72
N ASP A 159 -16.89 23.20 -3.88
CA ASP A 159 -16.68 24.24 -4.90
C ASP A 159 -17.99 24.77 -5.50
N ARG A 160 -19.04 23.94 -5.54
CA ARG A 160 -20.39 24.36 -5.97
C ARG A 160 -21.12 25.22 -4.94
N VAL A 161 -20.90 24.99 -3.65
CA VAL A 161 -21.54 25.79 -2.57
C VAL A 161 -20.84 27.14 -2.38
N ARG A 162 -19.55 27.24 -2.75
CA ARG A 162 -18.76 28.48 -2.62
C ARG A 162 -18.92 29.46 -3.79
N LYS A 163 -19.53 29.03 -4.89
CA LYS A 163 -19.89 29.89 -6.03
C LYS A 163 -21.30 30.39 -5.86
#